data_AF-L7VZQ4-F1
#
_entry.id   AF-L7VZQ4-F1
#
_cell.length_a   1.000
_cell.length_b   1.000
_cell.length_c   1.000
_cell.angle_alpha   90.00
_cell.angle_beta   90.00
_cell.angle_gamma   90.00
#
_symmetry.space_group_name_H-M   'P 1'
#
loop_
_entity.id
_entity.type
_entity.pdbx_description
1 polymer ?
#
loop_
_entity_poly.entity_id
_entity_poly.type
_entity_poly.pdbx_seq_one_letter_code
_entity_poly.pdbx_strand_id
1 'polypeptide(L)'
;METMRTRPRYLPLIEAEAGMVLGSPVQITQHGQLRYSLPAGHTLTADNLHQLAAHRAEYLFIAEADRRSDEQVAIDAANAARRVMEIFSGADLGDPTMAALFDQVLAYRSA
;
A
#
# COMPACT_ATOMS: atom_id res chain seq x y z
N MET A 1 -8.33 -10.15 -21.75
CA MET A 1 -7.31 -9.27 -21.15
C MET A 1 -7.18 -9.69 -19.70
N GLU A 2 -6.11 -10.39 -19.33
CA GLU A 2 -5.80 -10.63 -17.91
C GLU A 2 -5.58 -9.28 -17.25
N THR A 3 -6.43 -8.93 -16.29
CA THR A 3 -6.21 -7.76 -15.43
C THR A 3 -5.07 -8.13 -14.49
N MET A 4 -3.85 -7.66 -14.79
CA MET A 4 -2.69 -7.89 -13.93
C MET A 4 -3.00 -7.36 -12.53
N ARG A 5 -3.02 -8.24 -11.52
CA ARG A 5 -3.21 -7.85 -10.12
C ARG A 5 -2.08 -6.90 -9.74
N THR A 6 -2.41 -5.76 -9.15
CA THR A 6 -1.41 -4.83 -8.62
C THR A 6 -1.50 -4.83 -7.11
N ARG A 7 -0.36 -4.68 -6.44
CA ARG A 7 -0.27 -4.54 -5.00
C ARG A 7 0.31 -3.17 -4.64
N PRO A 8 -0.25 -2.49 -3.64
CA PRO A 8 0.32 -1.24 -3.16
C PRO A 8 1.59 -1.52 -2.36
N ARG A 9 2.63 -0.71 -2.59
CA ARG A 9 3.85 -0.67 -1.79
C ARG A 9 4.20 0.77 -1.44
N TYR A 10 4.38 1.03 -0.15
CA TYR A 10 5.09 2.24 0.29
C TYR A 10 6.59 2.00 0.15
N LEU A 11 7.29 2.90 -0.54
CA LEU A 11 8.75 2.88 -0.59
C LEU A 11 9.35 4.26 -0.35
N PRO A 12 10.53 4.33 0.27
CA PRO A 12 11.35 5.53 0.29
C PRO A 12 11.66 6.01 -1.13
N LEU A 13 11.77 7.33 -1.34
CA LEU A 13 12.12 7.90 -2.65
C LEU A 13 13.46 7.35 -3.20
N ILE A 14 14.41 7.02 -2.32
CA ILE A 14 15.71 6.46 -2.72
C ILE A 14 15.61 5.07 -3.36
N GLU A 15 14.54 4.33 -3.09
CA GLU A 15 14.25 3.02 -3.70
C GLU A 15 13.35 3.14 -4.94
N ALA A 16 12.91 4.35 -5.30
CA ALA A 16 12.01 4.57 -6.41
C ALA A 16 12.77 4.62 -7.74
N GLU A 17 12.28 3.90 -8.73
CA GLU A 17 12.90 3.80 -10.05
C GLU A 17 11.96 4.31 -11.14
N ALA A 18 12.54 4.80 -12.24
CA ALA A 18 11.78 5.19 -13.40
C ALA A 18 11.06 3.97 -13.99
N GLY A 19 9.79 4.14 -14.39
CA GLY A 19 8.91 3.06 -14.84
C GLY A 19 7.97 2.54 -13.75
N MET A 20 8.20 2.84 -12.47
CA MET A 20 7.23 2.56 -11.40
C MET A 20 5.96 3.40 -11.56
N VAL A 21 4.81 2.85 -11.19
CA VAL A 21 3.50 3.51 -11.32
C VAL A 21 3.00 3.96 -9.96
N LEU A 22 2.58 5.22 -9.83
CA LEU A 22 1.99 5.72 -8.59
C LEU A 22 0.65 5.02 -8.30
N GLY A 23 0.51 4.42 -7.13
CA GLY A 23 -0.75 3.85 -6.65
C GLY A 23 -1.70 4.87 -6.04
N SER A 24 -1.21 6.07 -5.71
CA SER A 24 -1.96 7.19 -5.13
C SER A 24 -1.34 8.51 -5.58
N PRO A 25 -2.08 9.63 -5.64
CA PRO A 25 -1.51 10.92 -6.02
C PRO A 25 -0.41 11.35 -5.05
N VAL A 26 0.64 11.95 -5.59
CA VAL A 26 1.64 12.66 -4.78
C VAL A 26 1.27 14.13 -4.81
N GLN A 27 1.16 14.75 -3.64
CA GLN A 27 0.92 16.19 -3.50
C GLN A 27 1.92 16.75 -2.50
N ILE A 28 2.79 17.66 -2.95
CA ILE A 28 3.78 18.31 -2.10
C ILE A 28 3.39 19.77 -1.95
N THR A 29 3.09 20.14 -0.70
CA THR A 29 2.71 21.49 -0.32
C THR A 29 3.84 22.13 0.49
N GLN A 30 4.24 23.34 0.12
CA GLN A 30 5.23 24.12 0.88
C GLN A 30 4.67 25.53 1.13
N HIS A 31 4.73 25.99 2.38
CA HIS A 31 4.14 27.27 2.81
C HIS A 31 2.65 27.40 2.44
N GLY A 32 1.89 26.30 2.57
CA GLY A 32 0.45 26.28 2.25
C GLY A 32 0.11 26.30 0.76
N GLN A 33 1.10 26.26 -0.14
CA GLN A 33 0.89 26.23 -1.59
C GLN A 33 1.33 24.89 -2.18
N LEU A 34 0.49 24.32 -3.05
CA LEU A 34 0.84 23.12 -3.82
C LEU A 34 1.99 23.47 -4.77
N ARG A 35 3.15 22.83 -4.57
CA ARG A 35 4.36 23.06 -5.38
C ARG A 35 4.53 22.01 -6.46
N TYR A 36 4.12 20.78 -6.17
CA TYR A 36 4.29 19.66 -7.07
C TYR A 36 3.15 18.67 -6.87
N SER A 37 2.64 18.13 -7.98
CA SER A 37 1.59 17.13 -7.95
C SER A 37 1.75 16.14 -9.09
N LEU A 38 1.52 14.86 -8.80
CA LEU A 38 1.39 13.81 -9.79
C LEU A 38 0.12 12.99 -9.48
N PRO A 39 -0.69 12.65 -10.48
CA PRO A 39 -1.90 11.86 -10.26
C PRO A 39 -1.58 10.40 -9.99
N ALA A 40 -2.54 9.66 -9.42
CA ALA A 40 -2.47 8.20 -9.37
C ALA A 40 -2.46 7.61 -10.78
N GLY A 41 -1.82 6.45 -10.94
CA GLY A 41 -1.60 5.79 -12.22
C GLY A 41 -0.49 6.41 -13.08
N HIS A 42 0.15 7.49 -12.62
CA HIS A 42 1.25 8.13 -13.34
C HIS A 42 2.52 7.27 -13.27
N THR A 43 3.13 7.01 -14.42
CA THR A 43 4.43 6.32 -14.53
C THR A 43 5.56 7.29 -14.28
N LEU A 44 6.38 7.02 -13.26
CA LEU A 44 7.49 7.87 -12.86
C LEU A 44 8.58 7.87 -13.94
N THR A 45 8.99 9.06 -14.37
CA THR A 45 10.19 9.26 -15.18
C THR A 45 11.38 9.64 -14.30
N ALA A 46 12.60 9.56 -14.85
CA ALA A 46 13.80 10.05 -14.16
C ALA A 46 13.65 11.53 -13.75
N ASP A 47 13.05 12.37 -14.60
CA ASP A 47 12.81 13.78 -14.28
C ASP A 47 11.81 13.94 -13.14
N ASN A 48 10.76 13.10 -13.08
CA ASN A 48 9.83 13.11 -11.96
C ASN A 48 10.54 12.79 -10.65
N LEU A 49 11.42 11.78 -10.63
CA LEU A 49 12.20 11.42 -9.44
C LEU A 49 13.11 12.56 -8.99
N HIS A 50 13.77 13.25 -9.92
CA HIS A 50 14.59 14.44 -9.60
C HIS A 50 13.74 15.57 -9.01
N GLN A 51 12.57 15.87 -9.58
CA GLN A 51 11.67 16.90 -9.06
C GLN A 51 11.13 16.55 -7.67
N LEU A 52 10.75 15.28 -7.45
CA LEU A 52 10.32 14.77 -6.15
C LEU A 52 11.44 14.94 -5.10
N ALA A 53 12.69 14.63 -5.45
CA ALA A 53 13.83 14.83 -4.58
C ALA A 53 14.07 16.32 -4.25
N ALA A 54 13.97 17.19 -5.27
CA ALA A 54 14.11 18.64 -5.09
C ALA A 54 13.02 19.22 -4.16
N HIS A 55 11.81 18.65 -4.20
CA HIS A 55 10.70 19.00 -3.32
C HIS A 55 10.71 18.27 -1.98
N ARG A 56 11.75 17.48 -1.69
CA ARG A 56 11.92 16.69 -0.44
C ARG A 56 10.81 15.68 -0.17
N ALA A 57 10.34 15.00 -1.22
CA ALA A 57 9.51 13.83 -1.04
C ALA A 57 10.31 12.73 -0.34
N GLU A 58 9.76 12.13 0.72
CA GLU A 58 10.44 11.07 1.46
C GLU A 58 9.96 9.67 1.04
N TYR A 59 8.65 9.53 0.82
CA TYR A 59 8.01 8.25 0.50
C TYR A 59 7.04 8.39 -0.66
N LEU A 60 6.89 7.30 -1.41
CA LEU A 60 5.95 7.16 -2.51
C LEU A 60 5.09 5.92 -2.29
N PHE A 61 3.86 5.98 -2.80
CA PHE A 61 2.95 4.86 -2.84
C PHE A 61 2.88 4.34 -4.28
N ILE A 62 3.47 3.16 -4.53
CA ILE A 62 3.61 2.57 -5.86
C ILE A 62 2.65 1.40 -6.02
N ALA A 63 1.98 1.34 -7.17
CA ALA A 63 1.28 0.17 -7.65
C ALA A 63 2.27 -0.74 -8.38
N GLU A 64 2.69 -1.81 -7.70
CA GLU A 64 3.59 -2.81 -8.25
C GLU A 64 2.78 -3.96 -8.85
N ALA A 65 3.26 -4.58 -9.93
CA ALA A 65 2.70 -5.83 -10.42
C ALA A 65 2.80 -6.90 -9.32
N ASP A 66 1.66 -7.48 -8.94
CA ASP A 66 1.65 -8.60 -8.00
C ASP A 66 2.09 -9.87 -8.73
N ARG A 67 3.33 -10.29 -8.49
CA ARG A 67 3.93 -11.48 -9.10
C ARG A 67 3.69 -12.77 -8.30
N ARG A 68 2.93 -12.70 -7.20
CA ARG A 68 2.58 -13.87 -6.40
C ARG A 68 1.64 -14.76 -7.20
N SER A 69 1.81 -16.07 -7.10
CA SER A 69 0.81 -17.03 -7.58
C SER A 69 -0.41 -17.01 -6.67
N ASP A 70 -1.54 -17.48 -7.18
CA ASP A 70 -2.77 -17.64 -6.37
C ASP A 70 -2.54 -18.51 -5.13
N GLU A 71 -1.69 -19.54 -5.26
CA GLU A 71 -1.28 -20.39 -4.13
C GLU A 71 -0.52 -19.60 -3.06
N GLN A 72 0.45 -18.76 -3.48
CA GLN A 72 1.19 -17.92 -2.54
C GLN A 72 0.28 -16.90 -1.85
N VAL A 73 -0.68 -16.32 -2.57
CA VAL A 73 -1.70 -15.43 -1.99
C VAL A 73 -2.53 -16.17 -0.95
N ALA A 74 -2.98 -17.40 -1.23
CA ALA A 74 -3.76 -18.19 -0.28
C ALA A 74 -2.96 -18.53 0.99
N ILE A 75 -1.68 -18.88 0.83
CA ILE A 75 -0.76 -19.12 1.95
C ILE A 75 -0.56 -17.85 2.78
N ASP A 76 -0.32 -16.71 2.14
CA ASP A 76 -0.15 -15.41 2.81
C ASP A 76 -1.41 -15.04 3.59
N ALA A 77 -2.59 -15.21 2.98
CA ALA A 77 -3.88 -14.94 3.60
C ALA A 77 -4.14 -15.86 4.81
N ALA A 78 -3.86 -17.16 4.70
CA ALA A 78 -3.97 -18.10 5.82
C ALA A 78 -3.02 -17.74 6.97
N ASN A 79 -1.79 -17.35 6.65
CA ASN A 79 -0.81 -16.89 7.64
C ASN A 79 -1.21 -15.56 8.30
N ALA A 80 -1.87 -14.66 7.57
CA ALA A 80 -2.41 -13.43 8.11
C ALA A 80 -3.59 -13.72 9.05
N ALA A 81 -4.53 -14.55 8.63
CA ALA A 81 -5.68 -14.97 9.44
C ALA A 81 -5.24 -15.64 10.74
N ARG A 82 -4.25 -16.55 10.68
CA ARG A 82 -3.65 -17.17 11.88
C ARG A 82 -3.13 -16.14 12.87
N ARG A 83 -2.39 -15.14 12.38
CA ARG A 83 -1.85 -14.07 13.24
C ARG A 83 -2.95 -13.22 13.86
N VAL A 84 -4.02 -12.94 13.13
CA VAL A 84 -5.18 -12.22 13.68
C VAL A 84 -5.85 -13.04 14.79
N MET A 85 -6.06 -14.35 14.59
CA MET A 85 -6.58 -15.24 15.63
C MET A 85 -5.69 -15.25 16.89
N GLU A 86 -4.36 -15.24 16.72
CA GLU A 86 -3.42 -15.16 17.84
C GLU A 86 -3.52 -13.84 18.61
N ILE A 87 -3.61 -12.70 17.90
CA ILE A 87 -3.75 -11.36 18.53
C ILE A 87 -5.02 -11.27 19.38
N PHE A 88 -6.13 -11.83 18.89
CA PHE A 88 -7.43 -11.79 19.56
C PHE A 88 -7.67 -12.99 20.50
N SER A 89 -6.67 -13.84 20.72
CA SER A 89 -6.82 -15.06 21.53
C SER A 89 -7.28 -14.80 22.98
N GLY A 90 -6.99 -13.62 23.53
CA GLY A 90 -7.45 -13.17 24.85
C GLY A 90 -8.63 -12.20 24.83
N ALA A 91 -9.20 -11.90 23.66
CA ALA A 91 -10.33 -11.00 23.51
C ALA A 91 -11.66 -11.71 23.77
N ASP A 92 -12.61 -11.01 24.41
CA ASP A 92 -13.99 -11.48 24.48
C ASP A 92 -14.72 -11.16 23.17
N LEU A 93 -14.78 -12.13 22.26
CA LEU A 93 -15.53 -12.00 21.00
C LEU A 93 -17.05 -12.11 21.20
N GLY A 94 -17.53 -12.32 22.44
CA GLY A 94 -18.93 -12.13 22.80
C GLY A 94 -19.32 -10.65 22.91
N ASP A 95 -18.37 -9.74 23.12
CA ASP A 95 -18.58 -8.30 23.01
C ASP A 95 -18.71 -7.91 21.52
N PRO A 96 -19.85 -7.34 21.09
CA PRO A 96 -20.06 -6.92 19.71
C PRO A 96 -19.01 -5.95 19.17
N THR A 97 -18.43 -5.11 20.03
CA THR A 97 -17.39 -4.15 19.65
C THR A 97 -16.10 -4.87 19.30
N MET A 98 -15.72 -5.86 20.12
CA MET A 98 -14.51 -6.65 19.88
C MET A 98 -14.67 -7.58 18.69
N ALA A 99 -15.86 -8.17 18.50
CA ALA A 99 -16.19 -8.96 17.31
C ALA A 99 -16.09 -8.12 16.03
N ALA A 100 -16.67 -6.92 16.02
CA ALA A 100 -16.58 -6.02 14.86
C ALA A 100 -15.14 -5.60 14.55
N LEU A 101 -14.33 -5.32 15.58
CA LEU A 101 -12.92 -5.01 15.40
C LEU A 101 -12.14 -6.20 14.85
N PHE A 102 -12.40 -7.42 15.33
CA PHE A 102 -11.80 -8.65 14.82
C PHE A 102 -12.11 -8.83 13.33
N ASP A 103 -13.37 -8.73 12.93
CA ASP A 103 -13.79 -8.89 11.53
C ASP A 103 -13.14 -7.85 10.63
N GLN A 104 -13.08 -6.60 11.07
CA GLN A 104 -12.45 -5.52 10.31
C GLN A 104 -10.95 -5.75 10.13
N VAL A 105 -10.26 -6.20 11.17
CA VAL A 105 -8.82 -6.49 11.10
C VAL A 105 -8.55 -7.72 10.23
N LEU A 106 -9.38 -8.76 10.34
CA LEU A 106 -9.26 -9.97 9.52
C LEU A 106 -9.42 -9.62 8.04
N ALA A 107 -10.51 -8.91 7.69
CA ALA A 107 -10.80 -8.50 6.32
C ALA A 107 -9.70 -7.63 5.72
N TYR A 108 -9.14 -6.68 6.49
CA TYR A 108 -8.05 -5.82 6.03
C TYR A 108 -6.75 -6.60 5.77
N ARG A 109 -6.45 -7.61 6.58
CA ARG A 109 -5.19 -8.37 6.52
C ARG A 109 -5.22 -9.54 5.54
N SER A 110 -6.41 -10.02 5.14
CA SER A 110 -6.59 -11.11 4.18
C SER A 110 -6.86 -10.66 2.74
N ALA A 111 -6.91 -9.35 2.48
CA ALA A 111 -7.14 -8.76 1.15
C ALA A 111 -5.90 -8.75 0.23
#